data_AF-A0A7X0AW37-F1
#
_entry.id   AF-A0A7X0AW37-F1
#
_cell.length_a   1.000
_cell.length_b   1.000
_cell.length_c   1.000
_cell.angle_alpha   90.00
_cell.angle_beta   90.00
_cell.angle_gamma   90.00
#
_symmetry.space_group_name_H-M   'P 1'
#
loop_
_entity.id
_entity.type
_entity.pdbx_description
1 polymer ?
#
loop_
_entity_poly.entity_id
_entity_poly.type
_entity_poly.pdbx_seq_one_letter_code
_entity_poly.pdbx_strand_id
1 'polypeptide(L)'
;MPVKVEGGNGAVAVPATRKRVSQGSRDLMKPSAGYSNRPASDNPRDVEAWGLTEAARRLLQAQQTPNDPEPMRQALSLNQRLWTIFQSSMAEPDCPLPKDLREKILVLSLIVDRQTFERLGDLDATKLDSLIDINRNIAAGLSQRPSDATNAAAPAMPVGAPRPPGMAQPTGAAPAAPRPGMAPGMAAGGVGKFNISI
;
A
#
# COMPACT_ATOMS: atom_id res chain seq x y z
N MET A 1 40.25 0.72 -77.71
CA MET A 1 38.93 0.86 -78.38
C MET A 1 38.25 -0.51 -78.37
N PRO A 2 36.91 -0.67 -78.21
CA PRO A 2 35.84 0.33 -78.25
C PRO A 2 34.84 0.22 -77.05
N VAL A 3 34.27 1.34 -76.58
CA VAL A 3 32.88 1.86 -76.73
C VAL A 3 31.83 1.38 -75.72
N LYS A 4 31.18 2.39 -75.13
CA LYS A 4 29.95 2.38 -74.32
C LYS A 4 28.82 2.93 -75.18
N VAL A 5 27.67 2.26 -75.29
CA VAL A 5 26.38 2.91 -75.63
C VAL A 5 25.20 2.12 -75.05
N GLU A 6 24.26 2.90 -74.51
CA GLU A 6 22.91 2.63 -74.00
C GLU A 6 21.90 1.98 -74.97
N GLY A 7 20.80 1.48 -74.38
CA GLY A 7 19.50 1.18 -74.98
C GLY A 7 18.82 0.07 -74.16
N GLY A 8 17.65 0.20 -73.54
CA GLY A 8 16.49 1.05 -73.79
C GLY A 8 15.27 0.12 -73.94
N ASN A 9 14.48 -0.08 -72.87
CA ASN A 9 13.13 -0.68 -72.91
C ASN A 9 12.44 -0.28 -71.59
N GLY A 10 11.34 0.47 -71.52
CA GLY A 10 10.16 0.44 -72.38
C GLY A 10 9.04 -0.26 -71.61
N ALA A 11 8.43 0.40 -70.61
CA ALA A 11 7.14 -0.02 -70.05
C ALA A 11 6.42 1.16 -69.39
N VAL A 12 5.33 1.56 -70.04
CA VAL A 12 4.34 2.55 -69.62
C VAL A 12 3.35 1.89 -68.66
N ALA A 13 3.01 2.53 -67.52
CA ALA A 13 1.72 2.37 -66.83
C ALA A 13 1.48 3.47 -65.77
N VAL A 14 0.64 4.44 -66.17
CA VAL A 14 -0.43 5.20 -65.47
C VAL A 14 -0.50 5.20 -63.92
N PRO A 15 -0.72 6.37 -63.26
CA PRO A 15 -0.76 6.50 -61.81
C PRO A 15 -2.14 6.19 -61.21
N ALA A 16 -2.19 5.34 -60.19
CA ALA A 16 -3.37 5.11 -59.37
C ALA A 16 -3.19 5.75 -57.98
N THR A 17 -3.74 6.96 -57.86
CA THR A 17 -3.94 7.68 -56.61
C THR A 17 -4.87 6.87 -55.69
N ARG A 18 -4.31 6.17 -54.70
CA ARG A 18 -5.10 5.64 -53.58
C ARG A 18 -4.73 6.40 -52.31
N LYS A 19 -5.60 7.33 -51.92
CA LYS A 19 -5.66 7.89 -50.56
C LYS A 19 -5.67 6.72 -49.58
N ARG A 20 -4.57 6.50 -48.86
CA ARG A 20 -4.56 5.63 -47.69
C ARG A 20 -5.13 6.46 -46.55
N VAL A 21 -6.25 5.96 -46.03
CA VAL A 21 -6.96 6.45 -44.85
C VAL A 21 -5.97 6.68 -43.71
N SER A 22 -6.00 7.90 -43.15
CA SER A 22 -5.39 8.23 -41.86
C SER A 22 -6.04 7.35 -40.79
N GLN A 23 -5.38 6.24 -40.46
CA GLN A 23 -5.72 5.47 -39.28
C GLN A 23 -5.10 6.19 -38.10
N GLY A 24 -5.95 6.88 -37.35
CA GLY A 24 -5.57 7.64 -36.16
C GLY A 24 -4.77 6.78 -35.19
N SER A 25 -3.75 7.42 -34.61
CA SER A 25 -3.01 6.97 -33.43
C SER A 25 -3.99 6.52 -32.36
N ARG A 26 -4.27 5.22 -32.32
CA ARG A 26 -4.52 4.55 -31.06
C ARG A 26 -3.14 4.42 -30.46
N ASP A 27 -2.80 5.38 -29.60
CA ASP A 27 -1.67 5.29 -28.69
C ASP A 27 -1.66 3.90 -28.10
N LEU A 28 -0.80 3.07 -28.67
CA LEU A 28 -0.47 1.77 -28.17
C LEU A 28 0.08 2.08 -26.78
N MET A 29 -0.74 1.85 -25.75
CA MET A 29 -0.33 1.85 -24.36
C MET A 29 0.90 0.94 -24.32
N LYS A 30 2.08 1.56 -24.34
CA LYS A 30 3.34 0.84 -24.22
C LYS A 30 3.19 0.05 -22.93
N PRO A 31 3.35 -1.29 -22.94
CA PRO A 31 3.38 -2.04 -21.70
C PRO A 31 4.43 -1.34 -20.85
N SER A 32 4.00 -0.74 -19.73
CA SER A 32 4.92 0.01 -18.88
C SER A 32 6.10 -0.89 -18.64
N ALA A 33 7.30 -0.42 -18.99
CA ALA A 33 8.52 -1.18 -18.82
C ALA A 33 8.46 -1.91 -17.49
N GLY A 34 8.35 -3.25 -17.55
CA GLY A 34 8.37 -4.09 -16.38
C GLY A 34 9.59 -3.71 -15.56
N TYR A 35 9.44 -3.66 -14.24
CA TYR A 35 10.46 -3.31 -13.25
C TYR A 35 11.85 -3.81 -13.66
N SER A 36 12.60 -2.95 -14.37
CA SER A 36 13.78 -3.37 -15.15
C SER A 36 15.00 -3.74 -14.30
N ASN A 37 14.82 -3.81 -12.99
CA ASN A 37 15.85 -4.16 -12.02
C ASN A 37 15.28 -4.87 -10.77
N ARG A 38 14.21 -5.68 -10.95
CA ARG A 38 13.64 -6.47 -9.86
C ARG A 38 14.72 -7.41 -9.29
N PRO A 39 14.92 -7.46 -7.96
CA PRO A 39 15.86 -8.37 -7.35
C PRO A 39 15.43 -9.82 -7.57
N ALA A 40 16.42 -10.70 -7.77
CA ALA A 40 16.21 -12.14 -7.70
C ALA A 40 16.05 -12.55 -6.22
N SER A 41 14.80 -12.54 -5.73
CA SER A 41 14.44 -13.14 -4.46
C SER A 41 13.29 -14.12 -4.69
N ASP A 42 13.39 -15.29 -4.05
CA ASP A 42 12.37 -16.33 -4.07
C ASP A 42 11.21 -16.02 -3.09
N ASN A 43 11.38 -15.01 -2.23
CA ASN A 43 10.35 -14.58 -1.28
C ASN A 43 9.50 -13.44 -1.88
N PRO A 44 8.17 -13.63 -2.04
CA PRO A 44 7.29 -12.60 -2.58
C PRO A 44 7.31 -11.30 -1.76
N ARG A 45 7.49 -11.37 -0.44
CA ARG A 45 7.55 -10.17 0.41
C ARG A 45 8.77 -9.29 0.13
N ASP A 46 9.91 -9.90 -0.19
CA ASP A 46 11.14 -9.13 -0.50
C ASP A 46 10.97 -8.37 -1.82
N VAL A 47 10.29 -8.99 -2.79
CA VAL A 47 9.94 -8.36 -4.07
C VAL A 47 8.97 -7.21 -3.87
N GLU A 48 7.94 -7.41 -3.05
CA GLU A 48 6.95 -6.39 -2.71
C GLU A 48 7.60 -5.17 -2.02
N ALA A 49 8.45 -5.42 -1.03
CA ALA A 49 9.22 -4.38 -0.33
C ALA A 49 10.14 -3.60 -1.29
N TRP A 50 10.80 -4.31 -2.21
CA TRP A 50 11.61 -3.68 -3.25
C TRP A 50 10.76 -2.81 -4.18
N GLY A 51 9.60 -3.31 -4.62
CA GLY A 51 8.68 -2.57 -5.49
C GLY A 51 8.22 -1.24 -4.89
N LEU A 52 7.85 -1.26 -3.60
CA LEU A 52 7.48 -0.06 -2.85
C LEU A 52 8.66 0.92 -2.71
N THR A 53 9.86 0.40 -2.43
CA THR A 53 11.08 1.22 -2.35
C THR A 53 11.38 1.90 -3.68
N GLU A 54 11.25 1.18 -4.79
CA GLU A 54 11.45 1.71 -6.13
C GLU A 54 10.38 2.76 -6.50
N ALA A 55 9.12 2.55 -6.11
CA ALA A 55 8.07 3.55 -6.29
C ALA A 55 8.35 4.83 -5.49
N ALA A 56 8.76 4.72 -4.22
CA ALA A 56 9.17 5.85 -3.40
C ALA A 56 10.34 6.62 -4.02
N ARG A 57 11.34 5.90 -4.55
CA ARG A 57 12.50 6.50 -5.23
C ARG A 57 12.08 7.30 -6.46
N ARG A 58 11.18 6.78 -7.29
CA ARG A 58 10.69 7.46 -8.50
C ARG A 58 9.82 8.68 -8.16
N LEU A 59 8.98 8.60 -7.14
CA LEU A 59 8.21 9.75 -6.65
C LEU A 59 9.15 10.87 -6.15
N LEU A 60 10.21 10.52 -5.42
CA LEU A 60 11.22 11.50 -5.00
C LEU A 60 11.95 12.13 -6.20
N GLN A 61 12.30 11.35 -7.21
CA GLN A 61 12.91 11.89 -8.44
C GLN A 61 11.96 12.85 -9.17
N ALA A 62 10.67 12.54 -9.22
CA ALA A 62 9.67 13.41 -9.81
C ALA A 62 9.56 14.76 -9.07
N GLN A 63 9.77 14.79 -7.74
CA GLN A 63 9.85 16.06 -7.00
C GLN A 63 11.01 16.95 -7.46
N GLN A 64 12.11 16.36 -7.91
CA GLN A 64 13.30 17.08 -8.36
C GLN A 64 13.16 17.64 -9.78
N THR A 65 12.15 17.20 -10.53
CA THR A 65 11.88 17.63 -11.91
C THR A 65 10.45 18.18 -12.06
N PRO A 66 10.07 19.24 -11.31
CA PRO A 66 8.69 19.73 -11.30
C PRO A 66 8.19 20.31 -12.64
N ASN A 67 9.12 20.66 -13.54
CA ASN A 67 8.80 21.18 -14.87
C ASN A 67 8.46 20.08 -15.89
N ASP A 68 8.75 18.82 -15.57
CA ASP A 68 8.43 17.67 -16.42
C ASP A 68 7.38 16.80 -15.73
N PRO A 69 6.11 16.79 -16.21
CA PRO A 69 5.07 15.98 -15.60
C PRO A 69 5.19 14.49 -15.90
N GLU A 70 5.97 14.07 -16.91
CA GLU A 70 6.05 12.66 -17.30
C GLU A 70 6.65 11.74 -16.23
N PRO A 71 7.80 12.06 -15.62
CA PRO A 71 8.34 11.30 -14.49
C PRO A 71 7.32 11.12 -13.37
N MET A 72 6.55 12.17 -13.06
CA MET A 72 5.51 12.13 -12.03
C MET A 72 4.36 11.20 -12.44
N ARG A 73 3.83 11.33 -13.66
CA ARG A 73 2.77 10.44 -14.17
C ARG A 73 3.19 8.98 -14.17
N GLN A 74 4.43 8.69 -14.57
CA GLN A 74 4.99 7.35 -14.59
C GLN A 74 5.16 6.79 -13.17
N ALA A 75 5.66 7.60 -12.23
CA ALA A 75 5.82 7.21 -10.84
C ALA A 75 4.47 6.93 -10.16
N LEU A 76 3.47 7.80 -10.37
CA LEU A 76 2.12 7.62 -9.85
C LEU A 76 1.42 6.39 -10.47
N SER A 77 1.57 6.18 -11.77
CA SER A 77 1.04 4.98 -12.45
C SER A 77 1.67 3.70 -11.92
N LEU A 78 2.97 3.73 -11.61
CA LEU A 78 3.66 2.61 -10.97
C LEU A 78 3.11 2.35 -9.58
N ASN A 79 2.96 3.42 -8.78
CA ASN A 79 2.44 3.35 -7.43
C ASN A 79 1.04 2.74 -7.39
N GLN A 80 0.13 3.23 -8.24
CA GLN A 80 -1.23 2.69 -8.38
C GLN A 80 -1.21 1.17 -8.63
N ARG A 81 -0.41 0.72 -9.60
CA ARG A 81 -0.35 -0.71 -9.97
C ARG A 81 0.17 -1.58 -8.83
N LEU A 82 1.16 -1.12 -8.08
CA LEU A 82 1.63 -1.83 -6.89
C LEU A 82 0.51 -1.98 -5.87
N TRP A 83 -0.18 -0.87 -5.56
CA TRP A 83 -1.25 -0.88 -4.57
C TRP A 83 -2.45 -1.73 -4.99
N THR A 84 -2.78 -1.82 -6.28
CA THR A 84 -3.76 -2.78 -6.80
C THR A 84 -3.35 -4.23 -6.57
N ILE A 85 -2.05 -4.55 -6.75
CA ILE A 85 -1.54 -5.90 -6.46
C ILE A 85 -1.69 -6.18 -4.95
N PHE A 86 -1.28 -5.27 -4.08
CA PHE A 86 -1.47 -5.43 -2.63
C PHE A 86 -2.93 -5.62 -2.24
N GLN A 87 -3.84 -4.80 -2.78
CA GLN A 87 -5.28 -4.93 -2.56
C GLN A 87 -5.78 -6.33 -2.92
N SER A 88 -5.37 -6.85 -4.08
CA SER A 88 -5.74 -8.21 -4.49
C SER A 88 -5.21 -9.27 -3.52
N SER A 89 -3.92 -9.21 -3.15
CA SER A 89 -3.29 -10.15 -2.22
C SER A 89 -3.90 -10.13 -0.81
N MET A 90 -4.39 -8.97 -0.36
CA MET A 90 -5.05 -8.83 0.95
C MET A 90 -6.52 -9.27 0.93
N ALA A 91 -7.17 -9.20 -0.24
CA ALA A 91 -8.56 -9.63 -0.43
C ALA A 91 -8.70 -11.16 -0.57
N GLU A 92 -7.62 -11.87 -0.90
CA GLU A 92 -7.63 -13.33 -0.98
C GLU A 92 -8.00 -13.99 0.37
N PRO A 93 -8.84 -15.03 0.36
CA PRO A 93 -9.28 -15.70 1.58
C PRO A 93 -8.12 -16.40 2.33
N ASP A 94 -7.12 -16.88 1.58
CA ASP A 94 -5.96 -17.61 2.10
C ASP A 94 -4.78 -16.70 2.49
N CYS A 95 -5.01 -15.39 2.60
CA CYS A 95 -3.96 -14.45 3.00
C CYS A 95 -3.44 -14.79 4.42
N PRO A 96 -2.12 -15.04 4.60
CA PRO A 96 -1.55 -15.51 5.87
C PRO A 96 -1.51 -14.43 6.97
N LEU A 97 -1.96 -13.22 6.68
CA LEU A 97 -1.95 -12.10 7.61
C LEU A 97 -3.21 -12.09 8.50
N PRO A 98 -3.08 -11.70 9.79
CA PRO A 98 -4.23 -11.52 10.67
C PRO A 98 -5.26 -10.56 10.07
N LYS A 99 -6.55 -10.83 10.30
CA LYS A 99 -7.66 -10.04 9.74
C LYS A 99 -7.51 -8.54 10.02
N ASP A 100 -7.23 -8.17 11.26
CA ASP A 100 -7.05 -6.77 11.67
C ASP A 100 -5.92 -6.06 10.91
N LEU A 101 -4.83 -6.78 10.60
CA LEU A 101 -3.73 -6.22 9.83
C LEU A 101 -4.13 -6.04 8.37
N ARG A 102 -4.82 -7.03 7.77
CA ARG A 102 -5.36 -6.92 6.41
C ARG A 102 -6.30 -5.73 6.27
N GLU A 103 -7.24 -5.57 7.20
CA GLU A 103 -8.19 -4.45 7.22
C GLU A 103 -7.46 -3.10 7.30
N LYS A 104 -6.42 -2.99 8.14
CA LYS A 104 -5.60 -1.77 8.21
C LYS A 104 -4.87 -1.46 6.90
N ILE A 105 -4.31 -2.47 6.23
CA ILE A 105 -3.64 -2.30 4.93
C ILE A 105 -4.66 -1.92 3.84
N LEU A 106 -5.86 -2.51 3.85
CA LEU A 106 -6.92 -2.15 2.92
C LEU A 106 -7.38 -0.70 3.12
N VAL A 107 -7.57 -0.24 4.36
CA VAL A 107 -7.88 1.17 4.64
C VAL A 107 -6.75 2.09 4.15
N LEU A 108 -5.50 1.71 4.38
CA LEU A 108 -4.35 2.48 3.87
C LEU A 108 -4.32 2.54 2.34
N SER A 109 -4.67 1.44 1.66
CA SER A 109 -4.71 1.40 0.20
C SER A 109 -5.70 2.40 -0.40
N LEU A 110 -6.85 2.63 0.26
CA LEU A 110 -7.83 3.63 -0.17
C LEU A 110 -7.27 5.06 -0.08
N ILE A 111 -6.46 5.34 0.95
CA ILE A 111 -5.80 6.63 1.12
C ILE A 111 -4.78 6.84 -0.02
N VAL A 112 -4.00 5.80 -0.34
CA VAL A 112 -3.00 5.87 -1.40
C VAL A 112 -3.64 6.03 -2.78
N ASP A 113 -4.69 5.28 -3.08
CA ASP A 113 -5.44 5.42 -4.34
C ASP A 113 -5.97 6.84 -4.50
N ARG A 114 -6.66 7.35 -3.47
CA ARG A 114 -7.20 8.71 -3.46
C ARG A 114 -6.12 9.75 -3.72
N GLN A 115 -5.02 9.70 -2.96
CA GLN A 115 -3.91 10.64 -3.14
C GLN A 115 -3.33 10.52 -4.55
N THR A 116 -3.11 9.30 -5.04
CA THR A 116 -2.55 9.05 -6.37
C THR A 116 -3.42 9.66 -7.47
N PHE A 117 -4.75 9.50 -7.40
CA PHE A 117 -5.67 10.12 -8.37
C PHE A 117 -5.70 11.63 -8.27
N GLU A 118 -5.71 12.20 -7.05
CA GLU A 118 -5.64 13.64 -6.85
C GLU A 118 -4.34 14.22 -7.46
N ARG A 119 -3.20 13.53 -7.26
CA ARG A 119 -1.90 13.94 -7.82
C ARG A 119 -1.83 13.77 -9.35
N LEU A 120 -2.50 12.76 -9.92
CA LEU A 120 -2.60 12.61 -11.38
C LEU A 120 -3.43 13.72 -12.03
N GLY A 121 -4.39 14.28 -11.28
CA GLY A 121 -5.25 15.38 -11.71
C GLY A 121 -4.56 16.74 -11.65
N ASP A 122 -3.85 17.05 -10.56
CA ASP A 122 -3.21 18.36 -10.37
C ASP A 122 -1.72 18.41 -10.74
N LEU A 123 -1.04 17.26 -10.84
CA LEU A 123 0.40 17.14 -11.09
C LEU A 123 1.27 18.01 -10.17
N ASP A 124 0.83 18.21 -8.94
CA ASP A 124 1.57 19.00 -7.96
C ASP A 124 2.62 18.14 -7.24
N ALA A 125 3.88 18.31 -7.68
CA ALA A 125 5.04 17.61 -7.15
C ALA A 125 5.30 17.90 -5.66
N THR A 126 4.83 19.02 -5.12
CA THR A 126 5.05 19.38 -3.70
C THR A 126 4.25 18.51 -2.73
N LYS A 127 3.25 17.77 -3.21
CA LYS A 127 2.37 16.94 -2.37
C LYS A 127 2.66 15.45 -2.49
N LEU A 128 3.87 15.07 -2.87
CA LEU A 128 4.27 13.67 -3.01
C LEU A 128 4.82 13.03 -1.72
N ASP A 129 5.14 13.83 -0.70
CA ASP A 129 5.80 13.35 0.54
C ASP A 129 5.00 12.25 1.24
N SER A 130 3.69 12.42 1.39
CA SER A 130 2.83 11.41 2.02
C SER A 130 2.90 10.05 1.31
N LEU A 131 2.92 10.04 -0.03
CA LEU A 131 3.01 8.79 -0.80
C LEU A 131 4.39 8.15 -0.67
N ILE A 132 5.45 8.96 -0.64
CA ILE A 132 6.83 8.50 -0.46
C ILE A 132 6.99 7.86 0.92
N ASP A 133 6.52 8.52 1.97
CA ASP A 133 6.65 8.05 3.35
C ASP A 133 5.87 6.77 3.59
N ILE A 134 4.63 6.68 3.09
CA ILE A 134 3.84 5.45 3.16
C ILE A 134 4.59 4.29 2.51
N ASN A 135 5.06 4.46 1.27
CA ASN A 135 5.77 3.40 0.55
C ASN A 135 7.04 2.95 1.29
N ARG A 136 7.82 3.90 1.84
CA ARG A 136 9.04 3.61 2.60
C ARG A 136 8.74 2.87 3.89
N ASN A 137 7.74 3.31 4.65
CA ASN A 137 7.38 2.70 5.93
C ASN A 137 6.86 1.28 5.74
N ILE A 138 6.02 1.04 4.73
CA ILE A 138 5.52 -0.30 4.42
C ILE A 138 6.65 -1.19 3.88
N ALA A 139 7.52 -0.68 3.01
CA ALA A 139 8.69 -1.42 2.55
C ALA A 139 9.60 -1.84 3.71
N ALA A 140 9.85 -0.94 4.66
CA ALA A 140 10.63 -1.22 5.86
C ALA A 140 9.96 -2.31 6.71
N GLY A 141 8.65 -2.22 6.92
CA GLY A 141 7.88 -3.22 7.67
C GLY A 141 7.89 -4.60 6.99
N LEU A 142 7.76 -4.67 5.66
CA LEU A 142 7.82 -5.92 4.90
C LEU A 142 9.23 -6.53 4.87
N SER A 143 10.27 -5.69 4.93
CA SER A 143 11.67 -6.11 4.97
C SER A 143 12.09 -6.63 6.35
N GLN A 144 11.36 -6.24 7.41
CA GLN A 144 11.57 -6.79 8.74
C GLN A 144 11.06 -8.23 8.78
N ARG A 145 11.97 -9.16 9.04
CA ARG A 145 11.57 -10.52 9.41
C ARG A 145 11.03 -10.44 10.84
N PRO A 146 9.84 -11.00 11.13
CA PRO A 146 9.46 -11.26 12.52
C PRO A 146 10.48 -12.25 13.07
N SER A 147 11.54 -11.76 13.71
CA SER A 147 12.28 -12.55 14.67
C SER A 147 11.30 -12.83 15.81
N ASP A 148 11.13 -14.10 16.18
CA ASP A 148 10.23 -14.61 17.23
C ASP A 148 10.51 -14.02 18.63
N ALA A 149 10.39 -12.70 18.79
CA ALA A 149 10.59 -11.98 20.04
C ALA A 149 9.27 -11.54 20.70
N THR A 150 8.12 -11.80 20.05
CA THR A 150 6.80 -11.38 20.55
C THR A 150 5.99 -12.51 21.21
N ASN A 151 6.59 -13.67 21.49
CA ASN A 151 5.97 -14.69 22.37
C ASN A 151 6.68 -14.85 23.73
N ALA A 152 7.52 -13.89 24.11
CA ALA A 152 8.15 -13.84 25.43
C ALA A 152 7.61 -12.64 26.24
N ALA A 153 6.28 -12.54 26.39
CA ALA A 153 5.66 -11.60 27.32
C ALA A 153 4.36 -12.17 27.90
N ALA A 154 4.49 -13.28 28.63
CA ALA A 154 3.72 -13.53 29.85
C ALA A 154 4.32 -14.71 30.62
N PRO A 155 4.98 -14.52 31.78
CA PRO A 155 4.78 -15.41 32.89
C PRO A 155 3.60 -14.86 33.69
N ALA A 156 2.45 -15.53 33.53
CA ALA A 156 1.40 -15.49 34.52
C ALA A 156 2.00 -15.77 35.90
N MET A 157 1.89 -14.83 36.83
CA MET A 157 2.23 -15.10 38.22
C MET A 157 1.26 -16.15 38.77
N PRO A 158 1.73 -17.29 39.32
CA PRO A 158 0.85 -18.23 39.97
C PRO A 158 0.41 -17.69 41.34
N VAL A 159 -0.90 -17.66 41.55
CA VAL A 159 -1.57 -17.48 42.84
C VAL A 159 -1.37 -18.73 43.72
N GLY A 160 -0.97 -18.52 44.99
CA GLY A 160 -1.09 -19.45 46.14
C GLY A 160 0.08 -20.43 46.33
N ALA A 161 0.62 -20.76 47.51
CA ALA A 161 0.21 -20.63 48.92
C ALA A 161 1.45 -20.86 49.86
N PRO A 162 1.33 -21.31 51.12
CA PRO A 162 1.09 -20.59 52.38
C PRO A 162 2.39 -20.38 53.23
N ARG A 163 2.37 -19.46 54.21
CA ARG A 163 3.41 -19.39 55.28
C ARG A 163 2.81 -19.74 56.66
N PRO A 164 3.51 -20.50 57.51
CA PRO A 164 3.06 -20.94 58.85
C PRO A 164 3.34 -19.89 59.96
N PRO A 165 2.88 -20.11 61.21
CA PRO A 165 2.53 -19.04 62.16
C PRO A 165 3.66 -18.67 63.12
N GLY A 166 3.69 -17.41 63.58
CA GLY A 166 4.62 -17.00 64.64
C GLY A 166 4.60 -15.53 65.04
N MET A 167 3.72 -15.21 66.01
CA MET A 167 3.88 -14.23 67.09
C MET A 167 3.53 -12.74 66.89
N ALA A 168 2.51 -12.35 67.68
CA ALA A 168 2.27 -11.07 68.38
C ALA A 168 1.71 -9.85 67.62
N GLN A 169 0.38 -9.69 67.73
CA GLN A 169 -0.33 -8.41 67.64
C GLN A 169 -0.42 -7.77 69.05
N PRO A 170 -0.38 -6.43 69.18
CA PRO A 170 -1.04 -5.75 70.29
C PRO A 170 -2.44 -5.27 69.89
N THR A 171 -3.37 -5.51 70.81
CA THR A 171 -4.80 -5.22 70.79
C THR A 171 -5.13 -3.74 70.96
N GLY A 172 -6.14 -3.25 70.25
CA GLY A 172 -6.83 -1.98 70.50
C GLY A 172 -8.26 -2.03 69.99
N ALA A 173 -9.21 -1.71 70.87
CA ALA A 173 -10.63 -2.06 70.81
C ALA A 173 -11.54 -1.16 69.92
N ALA A 174 -12.74 -1.72 69.68
CA ALA A 174 -13.95 -1.30 68.92
C ALA A 174 -14.62 0.04 69.40
N PRO A 175 -15.83 0.50 68.92
CA PRO A 175 -16.86 -0.20 68.11
C PRO A 175 -17.70 0.59 67.05
N ALA A 176 -18.44 -0.21 66.25
CA ALA A 176 -19.76 -0.10 65.56
C ALA A 176 -20.69 1.13 65.83
N ALA A 177 -21.65 1.60 65.02
CA ALA A 177 -22.37 1.35 63.73
C ALA A 177 -23.29 2.62 63.48
N PRO A 178 -24.38 2.70 62.65
CA PRO A 178 -24.96 1.84 61.60
C PRO A 178 -25.37 2.59 60.26
N ARG A 179 -26.05 1.82 59.37
CA ARG A 179 -26.52 2.03 57.97
C ARG A 179 -27.77 2.96 57.88
N PRO A 180 -28.62 3.05 56.80
CA PRO A 180 -28.58 2.63 55.37
C PRO A 180 -29.15 3.69 54.35
N GLY A 181 -29.17 3.42 53.03
CA GLY A 181 -29.95 4.22 52.05
C GLY A 181 -29.96 3.67 50.61
N MET A 182 -31.16 3.60 50.02
CA MET A 182 -31.63 2.96 48.78
C MET A 182 -31.05 3.43 47.42
N ALA A 183 -31.14 2.55 46.41
CA ALA A 183 -31.03 2.78 44.94
C ALA A 183 -32.25 3.57 44.36
N PRO A 184 -32.54 3.64 43.03
CA PRO A 184 -31.75 3.49 41.78
C PRO A 184 -31.92 4.70 40.81
N GLY A 185 -31.19 4.74 39.68
CA GLY A 185 -31.36 5.75 38.62
C GLY A 185 -31.13 5.15 37.22
N MET A 186 -32.02 5.48 36.30
CA MET A 186 -32.38 4.73 35.09
C MET A 186 -32.12 5.56 33.82
N ALA A 187 -31.85 4.88 32.70
CA ALA A 187 -32.00 5.32 31.29
C ALA A 187 -30.99 6.39 30.79
N ALA A 188 -30.66 6.56 29.49
CA ALA A 188 -31.17 6.05 28.23
C ALA A 188 -30.10 6.27 27.12
N GLY A 189 -30.26 5.60 25.97
CA GLY A 189 -29.96 6.22 24.67
C GLY A 189 -28.79 5.64 23.86
N GLY A 190 -29.03 4.58 23.08
CA GLY A 190 -28.11 4.11 22.04
C GLY A 190 -28.87 3.59 20.83
N VAL A 191 -29.38 4.50 19.99
CA VAL A 191 -29.96 4.19 18.67
C VAL A 191 -29.06 4.82 17.62
N GLY A 192 -28.58 4.01 16.68
CA GLY A 192 -27.79 4.51 15.55
C GLY A 192 -27.27 3.38 14.66
N LYS A 193 -28.20 2.62 14.07
CA LYS A 193 -27.90 1.74 12.94
C LYS A 193 -27.51 2.61 11.74
N PHE A 194 -26.31 2.44 11.20
CA PHE A 194 -25.98 2.93 9.86
C PHE A 194 -25.71 1.72 8.96
N ASN A 195 -26.71 1.45 8.11
CA ASN A 195 -26.58 0.66 6.89
C ASN A 195 -25.84 1.52 5.86
N ILE A 196 -24.76 1.02 5.29
CA ILE A 196 -24.29 1.47 3.98
C ILE A 196 -24.50 0.30 3.02
N SER A 197 -25.36 0.51 2.03
CA SER A 197 -25.52 -0.36 0.87
C SER A 197 -24.41 -0.06 -0.13
N ILE A 198 -23.86 -1.11 -0.72
CA ILE A 198 -23.21 -1.08 -2.04
C ILE A 198 -24.06 -1.95 -2.96
#